data_AF-A0A4W6FU24-F1
#
_entry.id   AF-A0A4W6FU24-F1
#
_cell.length_a   1.000
_cell.length_b   1.000
_cell.length_c   1.000
_cell.angle_alpha   90.00
_cell.angle_beta   90.00
_cell.angle_gamma   90.00
#
_symmetry.space_group_name_H-M   'P 1'
#
loop_
_entity.id
_entity.type
_entity.pdbx_description
1 polymer ?
#
loop_
_entity_poly.entity_id
_entity_poly.type
_entity_poly.pdbx_seq_one_letter_code
_entity_poly.pdbx_strand_id
1 'polypeptide(L)'
;MKGMVERFNDDFIETRRKALHRFLNKISEHPILSYSQHFKVFLTAQELTSHKKQRSGLPEQDGETVRAVANSVRGLRNRPEEFTLMQEYVEDFSNKICSVDKVTQRIIKEQREYLDELKQYGPTYTQWAGSEEDLAEPLKGVARCVEGCSKETEEQIQHLSEVLVPALHEYVLCAETLKAVMRRRDNIQAEFEAKNEALASRKPENQEAEVDGLADRVELANNALKGDWSRWQKGMRTDLKSAFISTAEKNVDYYEKVSSRFRPITKKNP
;
A
#
# COMPACT_ATOMS: atom_id res chain seq x y z
N MET A 1 24.02 3.17 -11.52
CA MET A 1 24.66 2.32 -10.49
C MET A 1 23.96 2.36 -9.13
N LYS A 2 23.55 3.52 -8.58
CA LYS A 2 22.85 3.63 -7.27
C LYS A 2 21.65 2.66 -7.11
N GLY A 3 20.71 2.65 -8.05
CA GLY A 3 19.54 1.76 -7.96
C GLY A 3 19.79 0.27 -8.22
N MET A 4 21.03 -0.14 -8.53
CA MET A 4 21.41 -1.55 -8.70
C MET A 4 22.05 -2.11 -7.42
N VAL A 5 22.73 -1.26 -6.65
CA VAL A 5 23.28 -1.59 -5.31
C VAL A 5 22.17 -1.62 -4.25
N GLU A 6 21.18 -0.71 -4.33
CA GLU A 6 20.02 -0.72 -3.42
C GLU A 6 19.17 -2.00 -3.52
N ARG A 7 19.16 -2.69 -4.66
CA ARG A 7 18.38 -3.92 -4.89
C ARG A 7 18.90 -5.15 -4.14
N PHE A 8 20.12 -5.08 -3.61
CA PHE A 8 20.73 -6.15 -2.84
C PHE A 8 21.04 -5.73 -1.40
N ASN A 9 20.57 -4.55 -0.96
CA ASN A 9 20.64 -4.17 0.44
C ASN A 9 19.68 -5.06 1.27
N ASP A 10 20.11 -5.46 2.46
CA ASP A 10 19.33 -6.26 3.39
C ASP A 10 17.96 -5.63 3.69
N ASP A 11 17.90 -4.30 3.86
CA ASP A 11 16.65 -3.59 4.08
C ASP A 11 15.67 -3.76 2.92
N PHE A 12 16.17 -3.68 1.68
CA PHE A 12 15.36 -3.87 0.49
C PHE A 12 14.88 -5.32 0.36
N ILE A 13 15.77 -6.29 0.59
CA ILE A 13 15.45 -7.71 0.54
C ILE A 13 14.38 -8.05 1.59
N GLU A 14 14.52 -7.55 2.80
CA GLU A 14 13.58 -7.81 3.89
C GLU A 14 12.22 -7.15 3.63
N THR A 15 12.21 -5.91 3.14
CA THR A 15 10.98 -5.23 2.71
C THR A 15 10.26 -6.02 1.63
N ARG A 16 11.01 -6.50 0.63
CA ARG A 16 10.47 -7.32 -0.45
C ARG A 16 9.94 -8.66 0.05
N ARG A 17 10.66 -9.34 0.96
CA ARG A 17 10.25 -10.61 1.56
C ARG A 17 8.94 -10.46 2.32
N LYS A 18 8.81 -9.43 3.17
CA LYS A 18 7.58 -9.11 3.90
C LYS A 18 6.40 -8.85 2.95
N ALA A 19 6.63 -8.06 1.89
CA ALA A 19 5.59 -7.75 0.89
C ALA A 19 5.13 -9.01 0.13
N LEU A 20 6.06 -9.85 -0.34
CA LEU A 20 5.74 -11.11 -1.01
C LEU A 20 4.99 -12.08 -0.09
N HIS A 21 5.40 -12.18 1.17
CA HIS A 21 4.70 -13.01 2.15
C HIS A 21 3.24 -12.58 2.34
N ARG A 22 3.01 -11.28 2.54
CA ARG A 22 1.64 -10.72 2.63
C ARG A 22 0.82 -10.98 1.37
N PHE A 23 1.42 -10.77 0.19
CA PHE A 23 0.77 -11.04 -1.09
C PHE A 23 0.34 -12.51 -1.24
N LEU A 24 1.23 -13.45 -0.91
CA LEU A 24 0.91 -14.88 -0.99
C LEU A 24 -0.19 -15.27 0.00
N ASN A 25 -0.16 -14.74 1.22
CA ASN A 25 -1.22 -14.97 2.20
C ASN A 25 -2.57 -14.46 1.67
N LYS A 26 -2.62 -13.23 1.14
CA LYS A 26 -3.85 -12.66 0.57
C LYS A 26 -4.41 -13.50 -0.58
N ILE A 27 -3.57 -14.04 -1.46
CA ILE A 27 -4.02 -14.95 -2.51
C ILE A 27 -4.56 -16.26 -1.92
N SER A 28 -3.86 -16.83 -0.94
CA SER A 28 -4.26 -18.09 -0.32
C SER A 28 -5.58 -18.00 0.46
N GLU A 29 -5.91 -16.83 0.99
CA GLU A 29 -7.17 -16.56 1.69
C GLU A 29 -8.32 -16.19 0.73
N HIS A 30 -8.02 -15.87 -0.53
CA HIS A 30 -9.03 -15.48 -1.49
C HIS A 30 -9.85 -16.69 -1.96
N PRO A 31 -11.21 -16.66 -1.92
CA PRO A 31 -12.05 -17.82 -2.22
C PRO A 31 -11.96 -18.28 -3.69
N ILE A 32 -11.50 -17.42 -4.59
CA ILE A 32 -11.35 -17.76 -6.02
C ILE A 32 -9.88 -17.98 -6.38
N LEU A 33 -8.96 -17.12 -5.88
CA LEU A 33 -7.57 -17.15 -6.34
C LEU A 33 -6.79 -18.30 -5.71
N SER A 34 -7.16 -18.73 -4.50
CA SER A 34 -6.57 -19.89 -3.82
C SER A 34 -6.75 -21.19 -4.61
N TYR A 35 -7.83 -21.33 -5.37
CA TYR A 35 -8.10 -22.51 -6.21
C TYR A 35 -7.47 -22.43 -7.60
N SER A 36 -6.87 -21.29 -7.96
CA SER A 36 -6.25 -21.07 -9.28
C SER A 36 -5.17 -22.11 -9.56
N GLN A 37 -5.25 -22.75 -10.73
CA GLN A 37 -4.22 -23.70 -11.16
C GLN A 37 -2.85 -23.03 -11.28
N HIS A 38 -2.81 -21.75 -11.69
CA HIS A 38 -1.57 -20.99 -11.75
C HIS A 38 -0.94 -20.79 -10.39
N PHE A 39 -1.75 -20.52 -9.35
CA PHE A 39 -1.26 -20.37 -7.99
C PHE A 39 -0.72 -21.69 -7.44
N LYS A 40 -1.44 -22.80 -7.68
CA LYS A 40 -0.98 -24.14 -7.30
C LYS A 40 0.36 -24.48 -7.95
N VAL A 41 0.46 -24.33 -9.29
CA VAL A 41 1.70 -24.57 -10.03
C VAL A 41 2.81 -23.64 -9.54
N PHE A 42 2.52 -22.36 -9.27
CA PHE A 42 3.51 -21.43 -8.74
C PHE A 42 4.10 -21.89 -7.40
N LEU A 43 3.28 -22.51 -6.54
CA LEU A 43 3.72 -22.99 -5.23
C LEU A 43 4.34 -24.38 -5.25
N THR A 44 3.96 -25.26 -6.18
CA THR A 44 4.33 -26.69 -6.15
C THR A 44 5.29 -27.11 -7.26
N ALA A 45 5.44 -26.35 -8.34
CA ALA A 45 6.32 -26.72 -9.43
C ALA A 45 7.78 -26.63 -9.02
N GLN A 46 8.54 -27.68 -9.33
CA GLN A 46 9.98 -27.72 -9.12
C GLN A 46 10.73 -26.79 -10.09
N GLU A 47 10.20 -26.60 -11.31
CA GLU A 47 10.69 -25.62 -12.29
C GLU A 47 9.51 -24.84 -12.90
N LEU A 48 9.55 -23.51 -12.77
CA LEU A 48 8.50 -22.62 -13.31
C LEU A 48 8.64 -22.35 -14.83
N THR A 49 9.83 -22.59 -15.39
CA THR A 49 10.17 -22.28 -16.79
C THR A 49 9.41 -23.17 -17.79
N SER A 50 9.15 -24.42 -17.44
CA SER A 50 8.36 -25.37 -18.23
C SER A 50 6.89 -24.93 -18.35
N HIS A 51 6.34 -24.30 -17.31
CA HIS A 51 4.97 -23.79 -17.26
C HIS A 51 4.81 -22.39 -17.86
N LYS A 52 5.91 -21.64 -18.06
CA LYS A 52 5.89 -20.30 -18.66
C LYS A 52 5.48 -20.31 -20.14
N LYS A 53 5.74 -21.40 -20.87
CA LYS A 53 5.48 -21.53 -22.32
C LYS A 53 4.00 -21.75 -22.69
N GLN A 54 3.15 -22.15 -21.74
CA GLN A 54 1.72 -22.38 -21.98
C GLN A 54 0.91 -21.08 -22.20
N ARG A 55 1.57 -19.92 -22.27
CA ARG A 55 0.95 -18.60 -22.54
C ARG A 55 1.35 -17.96 -23.88
N SER A 56 2.14 -18.63 -24.72
CA SER A 56 2.50 -18.08 -26.06
C SER A 56 1.43 -18.31 -27.14
N GLY A 57 0.15 -18.22 -26.78
CA GLY A 57 -0.99 -18.44 -27.67
C GLY A 57 -2.14 -17.44 -27.50
N LEU A 58 -1.96 -16.38 -26.71
CA LEU A 58 -2.83 -15.20 -26.76
C LEU A 58 -2.09 -14.17 -27.59
N PRO A 59 -2.59 -13.75 -28.77
CA PRO A 59 -2.02 -12.59 -29.42
C PRO A 59 -2.16 -11.42 -28.46
N GLU A 60 -1.07 -10.69 -28.19
CA GLU A 60 -1.17 -9.30 -27.74
C GLU A 60 -2.03 -8.59 -28.78
N GLN A 61 -3.31 -8.47 -28.46
CA GLN A 61 -4.29 -7.85 -29.32
C GLN A 61 -4.09 -6.34 -29.15
N ASP A 62 -3.12 -5.79 -29.87
CA ASP A 62 -2.90 -4.35 -30.02
C ASP A 62 -4.18 -3.61 -30.48
N GLY A 63 -5.19 -4.35 -30.97
CA GLY A 63 -6.54 -3.87 -31.27
C GLY A 63 -7.47 -3.63 -30.06
N GLU A 64 -7.26 -4.27 -28.91
CA GLU A 64 -8.08 -4.04 -27.70
C GLU A 64 -7.76 -2.66 -27.09
N THR A 65 -6.49 -2.28 -27.06
CA THR A 65 -6.06 -0.96 -26.54
C THR A 65 -6.59 0.17 -27.42
N VAL A 66 -6.60 0.02 -28.75
CA VAL A 66 -7.16 1.01 -29.68
C VAL A 66 -8.69 1.11 -29.57
N ARG A 67 -9.39 -0.02 -29.39
CA ARG A 67 -10.85 -0.03 -29.14
C ARG A 67 -11.23 0.57 -27.79
N ALA A 68 -10.45 0.30 -26.74
CA ALA A 68 -10.67 0.89 -25.41
C ALA A 68 -10.55 2.42 -25.43
N VAL A 69 -9.58 2.97 -26.19
CA VAL A 69 -9.44 4.42 -26.38
C VAL A 69 -10.62 4.99 -27.17
N ALA A 70 -11.08 4.33 -28.24
CA ALA A 70 -12.25 4.80 -29.00
C ALA A 70 -13.56 4.77 -28.20
N ASN A 71 -13.76 3.78 -27.33
CA ASN A 71 -14.94 3.67 -26.46
C ASN A 71 -14.93 4.71 -25.33
N SER A 72 -13.75 5.12 -24.86
CA SER A 72 -13.62 6.17 -23.84
C SER A 72 -14.14 7.55 -24.31
N VAL A 73 -14.12 7.82 -25.62
CA VAL A 73 -14.59 9.07 -26.23
C VAL A 73 -16.12 9.15 -26.30
N ARG A 74 -16.84 8.02 -26.31
CA ARG A 74 -18.31 8.00 -26.33
C ARG A 74 -18.96 8.19 -24.97
N GLY A 75 -18.21 8.00 -23.88
CA GLY A 75 -18.73 8.07 -22.52
C GLY A 75 -19.69 6.93 -22.19
N LEU A 76 -19.69 6.50 -20.92
CA LEU A 76 -20.64 5.51 -20.43
C LEU A 76 -22.01 6.18 -20.28
N ARG A 77 -23.03 5.74 -21.01
CA ARG A 77 -24.35 6.43 -20.99
C ARG A 77 -25.17 6.01 -19.78
N ASN A 78 -25.10 4.73 -19.38
CA ASN A 78 -25.90 4.16 -18.31
C ASN A 78 -25.02 3.48 -17.25
N ARG A 79 -24.24 4.27 -16.49
CA ARG A 79 -23.53 3.75 -15.33
C ARG A 79 -24.52 3.48 -14.19
N PRO A 80 -24.64 2.24 -13.68
CA PRO A 80 -25.46 2.00 -12.49
C PRO A 80 -24.94 2.80 -11.30
N GLU A 81 -25.86 3.38 -10.52
CA GLU A 81 -25.54 4.32 -9.42
C GLU A 81 -24.55 3.74 -8.41
N GLU A 82 -24.67 2.45 -8.09
CA GLU A 82 -23.74 1.74 -7.20
C GLU A 82 -22.28 1.85 -7.68
N PHE A 83 -22.02 1.77 -8.99
CA PHE A 83 -20.66 1.85 -9.53
C PHE A 83 -20.18 3.29 -9.63
N THR A 84 -21.10 4.27 -9.74
CA THR A 84 -20.77 5.69 -9.62
C THR A 84 -20.28 5.99 -8.19
N LEU A 85 -21.03 5.54 -7.19
CA LEU A 85 -20.65 5.70 -5.78
C LEU A 85 -19.32 4.99 -5.45
N MET A 86 -19.10 3.79 -6.01
CA MET A 86 -17.80 3.11 -5.87
C MET A 86 -16.66 3.94 -6.48
N GLN A 87 -16.88 4.60 -7.62
CA GLN A 87 -15.83 5.38 -8.30
C GLN A 87 -15.44 6.61 -7.51
N GLU A 88 -16.44 7.34 -7.04
CA GLU A 88 -16.26 8.50 -6.17
C GLU A 88 -15.51 8.10 -4.90
N TYR A 89 -15.91 6.98 -4.28
CA TYR A 89 -15.21 6.45 -3.11
C TYR A 89 -13.74 6.12 -3.41
N VAL A 90 -13.44 5.42 -4.52
CA VAL A 90 -12.06 5.06 -4.88
C VAL A 90 -11.21 6.29 -5.15
N GLU A 91 -11.78 7.32 -5.78
CA GLU A 91 -11.05 8.56 -6.07
C GLU A 91 -10.71 9.30 -4.76
N ASP A 92 -11.71 9.49 -3.90
CA ASP A 92 -11.51 10.08 -2.57
C ASP A 92 -10.52 9.28 -1.72
N PHE A 93 -10.66 7.96 -1.72
CA PHE A 93 -9.78 7.07 -0.99
C PHE A 93 -8.34 7.17 -1.50
N SER A 94 -8.13 7.12 -2.81
CA SER A 94 -6.82 7.26 -3.47
C SER A 94 -6.14 8.58 -3.09
N ASN A 95 -6.88 9.68 -3.13
CA ASN A 95 -6.36 11.00 -2.75
C ASN A 95 -5.96 11.03 -1.26
N LYS A 96 -6.81 10.50 -0.38
CA LYS A 96 -6.56 10.48 1.07
C LYS A 96 -5.39 9.57 1.44
N ILE A 97 -5.35 8.33 0.94
CA ILE A 97 -4.28 7.38 1.28
C ILE A 97 -2.92 7.84 0.74
N CYS A 98 -2.86 8.42 -0.46
CA CYS A 98 -1.64 9.04 -0.99
C CYS A 98 -1.16 10.21 -0.12
N SER A 99 -2.10 11.04 0.36
CA SER A 99 -1.75 12.16 1.25
C SER A 99 -1.18 11.65 2.57
N VAL A 100 -1.81 10.66 3.20
CA VAL A 100 -1.35 10.06 4.46
C VAL A 100 0.02 9.39 4.30
N ASP A 101 0.26 8.66 3.21
CA ASP A 101 1.56 8.07 2.90
C ASP A 101 2.66 9.14 2.79
N LYS A 102 2.42 10.20 2.01
CA LYS A 102 3.37 11.31 1.85
C LYS A 102 3.66 12.05 3.15
N VAL A 103 2.63 12.33 3.95
CA VAL A 103 2.79 12.98 5.26
C VAL A 103 3.59 12.09 6.21
N THR A 104 3.32 10.78 6.22
CA THR A 104 4.06 9.83 7.06
C THR A 104 5.54 9.79 6.68
N GLN A 105 5.86 9.71 5.39
CA GLN A 105 7.25 9.77 4.92
C GLN A 105 7.94 11.08 5.28
N ARG A 106 7.21 12.20 5.20
CA ARG A 106 7.72 13.51 5.63
C ARG A 106 8.02 13.55 7.12
N ILE A 107 7.13 13.03 7.97
CA ILE A 107 7.36 12.92 9.41
C ILE A 107 8.62 12.10 9.70
N ILE A 108 8.80 10.96 9.04
CA ILE A 108 10.01 10.14 9.19
C ILE A 108 11.27 10.93 8.82
N LYS A 109 11.22 11.71 7.74
CA LYS A 109 12.34 12.55 7.32
C LYS A 109 12.67 13.60 8.39
N GLU A 110 11.68 14.36 8.85
CA GLU A 110 11.85 15.39 9.88
C GLU A 110 12.32 14.79 11.21
N GLN A 111 11.85 13.60 11.59
CA GLN A 111 12.32 12.88 12.78
C GLN A 111 13.78 12.39 12.65
N ARG A 112 14.22 11.99 11.45
CA ARG A 112 15.63 11.63 11.20
C ARG A 112 16.54 12.85 11.32
N GLU A 113 16.14 13.99 10.75
CA GLU A 113 16.86 15.25 10.90
C GLU A 113 16.96 15.66 12.38
N TYR A 114 15.87 15.55 13.13
CA TYR A 114 15.87 15.78 14.58
C TYR A 114 16.78 14.79 15.34
N LEU A 115 16.77 13.51 14.98
CA LEU A 115 17.63 12.50 15.59
C LEU A 115 19.12 12.82 15.38
N ASP A 116 19.50 13.31 14.20
CA ASP A 116 20.88 13.69 13.89
C ASP A 116 21.35 14.84 14.78
N GLU A 117 20.49 15.84 15.04
CA GLU A 117 20.77 16.91 16.02
C GLU A 117 20.87 16.37 17.44
N LEU A 118 19.92 15.52 17.85
CA LEU A 118 19.87 14.94 19.20
C LEU A 118 21.14 14.13 19.52
N LYS A 119 21.69 13.42 18.51
CA LYS A 119 22.94 12.65 18.62
C LYS A 119 24.18 13.53 18.85
N GLN A 120 24.13 14.83 18.54
CA GLN A 120 25.25 15.75 18.80
C GLN A 120 25.32 16.20 20.26
N TYR A 121 24.18 16.28 20.94
CA TYR A 121 24.12 16.80 22.30
C TYR A 121 24.81 15.90 23.34
N GLY A 122 24.73 14.57 23.21
CA GLY A 122 25.42 13.63 24.12
C GLY A 122 26.92 13.92 24.25
N PRO A 123 27.67 13.93 23.13
CA PRO A 123 29.06 14.34 23.08
C PRO A 123 29.30 15.77 23.61
N THR A 124 28.47 16.74 23.23
CA THR A 124 28.60 18.13 23.70
C THR A 124 28.50 18.24 25.21
N TYR A 125 27.50 17.62 25.84
CA TYR A 125 27.34 17.62 27.29
C TYR A 125 28.46 16.86 28.00
N THR A 126 28.95 15.77 27.40
CA THR A 126 30.08 15.00 27.94
C THR A 126 31.38 15.80 27.90
N GLN A 127 31.63 16.52 26.80
CA GLN A 127 32.79 17.39 26.67
C GLN A 127 32.72 18.56 27.66
N TRP A 128 31.56 19.19 27.79
CA TRP A 128 31.35 20.27 28.77
C TRP A 128 31.57 19.76 30.20
N ALA A 129 31.06 18.57 30.52
CA ALA A 129 31.30 17.95 31.83
C ALA A 129 32.79 17.75 32.16
N GLY A 130 33.66 17.61 31.16
CA GLY A 130 35.12 17.48 31.35
C GLY A 130 35.82 18.79 31.71
N SER A 131 35.15 19.94 31.51
CA SER A 131 35.66 21.28 31.83
C SER A 131 35.12 21.84 33.14
N GLU A 132 34.22 21.10 33.80
CA GLU A 132 33.51 21.52 35.02
C GLU A 132 33.92 20.64 36.20
N GLU A 133 33.95 21.19 37.41
CA GLU A 133 34.20 20.42 38.64
C GLU A 133 32.86 20.00 39.29
N ASP A 134 32.08 20.98 39.76
CA ASP A 134 30.84 20.74 40.49
C ASP A 134 29.69 20.24 39.60
N LEU A 135 29.66 20.67 38.34
CA LEU A 135 28.57 20.35 37.39
C LEU A 135 28.84 19.11 36.53
N ALA A 136 30.01 18.49 36.65
CA ALA A 136 30.41 17.36 35.80
C ALA A 136 29.41 16.20 35.83
N GLU A 137 29.01 15.75 37.01
CA GLU A 137 28.08 14.60 37.14
C GLU A 137 26.65 14.90 36.67
N PRO A 138 26.04 16.06 37.00
CA PRO A 138 24.79 16.48 36.39
C PRO A 138 24.85 16.54 34.86
N LEU A 139 25.90 17.12 34.27
CA LEU A 139 26.07 17.23 32.82
C LEU A 139 26.22 15.85 32.16
N LYS A 140 27.00 14.94 32.74
CA LYS A 140 27.04 13.52 32.30
C LYS A 140 25.69 12.82 32.45
N GLY A 141 24.89 13.22 33.44
CA GLY A 141 23.50 12.79 33.57
C GLY A 141 22.67 13.21 32.36
N VAL A 142 22.72 14.50 31.99
CA VAL A 142 22.03 15.04 30.80
C VAL A 142 22.48 14.32 29.54
N ALA A 143 23.79 14.12 29.34
CA ALA A 143 24.34 13.40 28.19
C ALA A 143 23.69 12.01 28.02
N ARG A 144 23.68 11.19 29.08
CA ARG A 144 23.06 9.86 29.08
C ARG A 144 21.56 9.89 28.82
N CYS A 145 20.86 10.91 29.33
CA CYS A 145 19.42 11.07 29.09
C CYS A 145 19.14 11.38 27.63
N VAL A 146 19.92 12.27 27.02
CA VAL A 146 19.77 12.64 25.61
C VAL A 146 20.12 11.47 24.69
N GLU A 147 21.23 10.76 24.94
CA GLU A 147 21.57 9.52 24.21
C GLU A 147 20.46 8.47 24.29
N GLY A 148 19.87 8.34 25.49
CA GLY A 148 18.70 7.49 25.69
C GLY A 148 17.50 7.93 24.84
N CYS A 149 17.22 9.23 24.76
CA CYS A 149 16.15 9.77 23.93
C CYS A 149 16.43 9.53 22.44
N SER A 150 17.67 9.68 21.98
CA SER A 150 18.08 9.36 20.61
C SER A 150 17.74 7.92 20.26
N LYS A 151 18.01 6.97 21.17
CA LYS A 151 17.66 5.55 20.95
C LYS A 151 16.14 5.36 20.82
N GLU A 152 15.34 5.98 21.70
CA GLU A 152 13.88 5.88 21.61
C GLU A 152 13.33 6.49 20.32
N THR A 153 13.87 7.63 19.88
CA THR A 153 13.50 8.28 18.62
C THR A 153 13.86 7.40 17.43
N GLU A 154 15.02 6.76 17.44
CA GLU A 154 15.46 5.81 16.41
C GLU A 154 14.51 4.59 16.31
N GLU A 155 14.11 4.02 17.45
CA GLU A 155 13.10 2.94 17.48
C GLU A 155 11.73 3.38 16.94
N GLN A 156 11.29 4.61 17.25
CA GLN A 156 10.03 5.15 16.74
C GLN A 156 10.08 5.33 15.21
N ILE A 157 11.17 5.92 14.69
CA ILE A 157 11.41 6.07 13.25
C ILE A 157 11.39 4.70 12.55
N GLN A 158 12.03 3.69 13.16
CA GLN A 158 12.05 2.34 12.59
C GLN A 158 10.65 1.75 12.52
N HIS A 159 9.83 1.92 13.56
CA HIS A 159 8.45 1.44 13.55
C HIS A 159 7.61 2.10 12.46
N LEU A 160 7.69 3.42 12.31
CA LEU A 160 7.00 4.14 11.22
C LEU A 160 7.44 3.62 9.85
N SER A 161 8.74 3.40 9.67
CA SER A 161 9.35 2.95 8.40
C SER A 161 8.99 1.51 8.05
N GLU A 162 8.94 0.60 9.03
CA GLU A 162 8.74 -0.83 8.80
C GLU A 162 7.29 -1.31 8.90
N VAL A 163 6.45 -0.58 9.64
CA VAL A 163 5.07 -0.99 9.93
C VAL A 163 4.07 -0.11 9.21
N LEU A 164 4.09 1.20 9.50
CA LEU A 164 3.06 2.11 9.00
C LEU A 164 3.22 2.38 7.49
N VAL A 165 4.42 2.77 7.04
CA VAL A 165 4.65 3.09 5.61
C VAL A 165 4.31 1.91 4.70
N PRO A 166 4.77 0.67 4.95
CA PRO A 166 4.42 -0.45 4.07
C PRO A 166 2.92 -0.75 4.04
N ALA A 167 2.22 -0.60 5.17
CA ALA A 167 0.77 -0.78 5.22
C ALA A 167 0.02 0.29 4.40
N LEU A 168 0.42 1.56 4.51
CA LEU A 168 -0.17 2.65 3.73
C LEU A 168 0.12 2.48 2.23
N HIS A 169 1.38 2.20 1.89
CA HIS A 169 1.82 2.09 0.51
C HIS A 169 1.16 0.92 -0.23
N GLU A 170 0.89 -0.20 0.45
CA GLU A 170 0.10 -1.29 -0.10
C GLU A 170 -1.28 -0.80 -0.56
N TYR A 171 -1.95 0.03 0.24
CA TYR A 171 -3.26 0.57 -0.10
C TYR A 171 -3.23 1.72 -1.12
N VAL A 172 -2.11 2.44 -1.26
CA VAL A 172 -1.86 3.32 -2.42
C VAL A 172 -1.87 2.49 -3.71
N LEU A 173 -1.14 1.37 -3.75
CA LEU A 173 -1.11 0.48 -4.91
C LEU A 173 -2.46 -0.21 -5.17
N CYS A 174 -3.17 -0.61 -4.11
CA CYS A 174 -4.52 -1.15 -4.24
C CYS A 174 -5.49 -0.12 -4.83
N ALA A 175 -5.40 1.16 -4.44
CA ALA A 175 -6.27 2.20 -5.00
C ALA A 175 -6.08 2.34 -6.52
N GLU A 176 -4.84 2.32 -7.01
CA GLU A 176 -4.56 2.33 -8.46
C GLU A 176 -5.10 1.08 -9.16
N THR A 177 -4.98 -0.08 -8.52
CA THR A 177 -5.54 -1.34 -9.04
C THR A 177 -7.06 -1.28 -9.12
N LEU A 178 -7.74 -0.74 -8.10
CA LEU A 178 -9.19 -0.55 -8.12
C LEU A 178 -9.63 0.39 -9.25
N LYS A 179 -8.94 1.53 -9.42
CA LYS A 179 -9.21 2.43 -10.56
C LYS A 179 -9.09 1.69 -11.89
N ALA A 180 -8.08 0.84 -12.07
CA ALA A 180 -7.90 0.05 -13.28
C ALA A 180 -9.03 -0.98 -13.48
N VAL A 181 -9.44 -1.69 -12.43
CA VAL A 181 -10.56 -2.65 -12.48
C VAL A 181 -11.88 -1.96 -12.83
N MET A 182 -12.15 -0.80 -12.25
CA MET A 182 -13.36 -0.03 -12.55
C MET A 182 -13.38 0.47 -13.99
N ARG A 183 -12.26 0.99 -14.50
CA ARG A 183 -12.12 1.36 -15.92
C ARG A 183 -12.35 0.16 -16.84
N ARG A 184 -11.82 -1.02 -16.49
CA ARG A 184 -12.03 -2.24 -17.27
C ARG A 184 -13.50 -2.64 -17.31
N ARG A 185 -14.21 -2.57 -16.17
CA ARG A 185 -15.64 -2.81 -16.08
C ARG A 185 -16.43 -1.84 -16.96
N ASP A 186 -16.09 -0.55 -16.90
CA ASP A 186 -16.75 0.49 -17.70
C ASP A 186 -16.53 0.28 -19.20
N ASN A 187 -15.34 -0.18 -19.62
CA ASN A 187 -15.07 -0.54 -21.01
C ASN A 187 -15.95 -1.72 -21.47
N ILE A 188 -16.09 -2.77 -20.66
CA ILE A 188 -16.94 -3.93 -20.98
C ILE A 188 -18.42 -3.48 -21.13
N GLN A 189 -18.89 -2.61 -20.23
CA GLN A 189 -20.23 -2.03 -20.32
C GLN A 189 -20.42 -1.17 -21.57
N ALA A 190 -19.45 -0.31 -21.90
CA ALA A 190 -19.52 0.53 -23.10
C ALA A 190 -19.52 -0.29 -24.39
N GLU A 191 -18.76 -1.39 -24.43
CA GLU A 191 -18.76 -2.35 -25.55
C GLU A 191 -20.14 -3.00 -25.73
N PHE A 192 -20.75 -3.44 -24.63
CA PHE A 192 -22.10 -3.99 -24.63
C PHE A 192 -23.14 -2.95 -25.11
N GLU A 193 -23.12 -1.74 -24.55
CA GLU A 193 -24.06 -0.66 -24.93
C GLU A 193 -23.96 -0.30 -26.41
N ALA A 194 -22.73 -0.15 -26.94
CA ALA A 194 -22.51 0.19 -28.34
C ALA A 194 -23.00 -0.90 -29.30
N LYS A 195 -22.80 -2.18 -28.94
CA LYS A 195 -23.27 -3.33 -29.75
C LYS A 195 -24.77 -3.50 -29.66
N ASN A 196 -25.36 -3.32 -28.49
CA ASN A 196 -26.80 -3.38 -28.28
C ASN A 196 -27.54 -2.26 -29.03
N GLU A 197 -27.00 -1.03 -29.06
CA GLU A 197 -27.55 0.08 -29.85
C GLU A 197 -27.42 -0.18 -31.38
N ALA A 198 -26.33 -0.80 -31.81
CA ALA A 198 -26.15 -1.19 -33.21
C ALA A 198 -27.15 -2.28 -33.65
N LEU A 199 -27.42 -3.27 -32.78
CA LEU A 199 -28.44 -4.30 -33.01
C LEU A 199 -29.85 -3.70 -33.04
N ALA A 200 -30.15 -2.74 -32.15
CA ALA A 200 -31.44 -2.05 -32.15
C ALA A 200 -31.69 -1.24 -33.44
N SER A 201 -30.62 -0.78 -34.11
CA SER A 201 -30.69 0.03 -35.34
C SER A 201 -30.57 -0.78 -36.65
N ARG A 202 -30.06 -2.03 -36.62
CA ARG A 202 -29.92 -2.92 -37.78
C ARG A 202 -30.32 -4.33 -37.37
N LYS A 203 -31.23 -4.99 -38.09
CA LYS A 203 -31.68 -6.37 -37.81
C LYS A 203 -30.89 -7.45 -38.60
N PRO A 204 -29.76 -7.97 -38.09
CA PRO A 204 -29.28 -9.29 -38.51
C PRO A 204 -29.25 -10.29 -37.33
N GLU A 205 -29.76 -11.49 -37.57
CA GLU A 205 -29.81 -12.62 -36.60
C GLU A 205 -28.43 -13.01 -36.04
N ASN A 206 -27.34 -12.76 -36.78
CA ASN A 206 -25.96 -13.07 -36.35
C ASN A 206 -25.39 -12.13 -35.26
N GLN A 207 -26.07 -11.02 -34.92
CA GLN A 207 -25.59 -10.06 -33.91
C GLN A 207 -26.20 -10.28 -32.51
N GLU A 208 -27.31 -11.02 -32.42
CA GLU A 208 -27.99 -11.29 -31.13
C GLU A 208 -27.11 -12.12 -30.19
N ALA A 209 -26.53 -13.22 -30.67
CA ALA A 209 -25.63 -14.06 -29.87
C ALA A 209 -24.36 -13.33 -29.40
N GLU A 210 -23.85 -12.36 -30.17
CA GLU A 210 -22.70 -11.54 -29.77
C GLU A 210 -23.08 -10.58 -28.64
N VAL A 211 -24.28 -10.00 -28.69
CA VAL A 211 -24.81 -9.11 -27.64
C VAL A 211 -25.09 -9.90 -26.36
N ASP A 212 -25.66 -11.10 -26.44
CA ASP A 212 -25.88 -11.97 -25.29
C ASP A 212 -24.56 -12.33 -24.59
N GLY A 213 -23.54 -12.71 -25.36
CA GLY A 213 -22.21 -13.00 -24.81
C GLY A 213 -21.55 -11.79 -24.14
N LEU A 214 -21.82 -10.56 -24.62
CA LEU A 214 -21.38 -9.33 -23.96
C LEU A 214 -22.19 -9.04 -22.69
N ALA A 215 -23.49 -9.32 -22.67
CA ALA A 215 -24.33 -9.21 -21.48
C ALA A 215 -23.82 -10.11 -20.35
N ASP A 216 -23.52 -11.38 -20.65
CA ASP A 216 -22.92 -12.31 -19.70
C ASP A 216 -21.59 -11.79 -19.16
N ARG A 217 -20.74 -11.23 -20.02
CA ARG A 217 -19.45 -10.63 -19.60
C ARG A 217 -19.63 -9.43 -18.69
N VAL A 218 -20.62 -8.57 -18.95
CA VAL A 218 -20.97 -7.44 -18.08
C VAL A 218 -21.43 -7.96 -16.71
N GLU A 219 -22.32 -8.95 -16.69
CA GLU A 219 -22.83 -9.54 -15.45
C GLU A 219 -21.71 -10.16 -14.62
N LEU A 220 -20.85 -10.98 -15.25
CA LEU A 220 -19.68 -11.58 -14.60
C LEU A 220 -18.73 -10.52 -14.01
N ALA A 221 -18.43 -9.47 -14.78
CA ALA A 221 -17.58 -8.38 -14.30
C ALA A 221 -18.19 -7.63 -13.11
N ASN A 222 -19.50 -7.37 -13.16
CA ASN A 222 -20.25 -6.73 -12.07
C ASN A 222 -20.23 -7.60 -10.81
N ASN A 223 -20.55 -8.89 -10.92
CA ASN A 223 -20.61 -9.82 -9.80
C ASN A 223 -19.22 -10.02 -9.15
N ALA A 224 -18.17 -10.15 -9.97
CA ALA A 224 -16.80 -10.25 -9.48
C ALA A 224 -16.38 -8.98 -8.72
N LEU A 225 -16.59 -7.80 -9.31
CA LEU A 225 -16.24 -6.52 -8.67
C LEU A 225 -17.01 -6.34 -7.35
N LYS A 226 -18.32 -6.63 -7.30
CA LYS A 226 -19.12 -6.53 -6.08
C LYS A 226 -18.62 -7.49 -4.98
N GLY A 227 -18.32 -8.73 -5.37
CA GLY A 227 -17.78 -9.74 -4.46
C GLY A 227 -16.46 -9.28 -3.83
N ASP A 228 -15.53 -8.83 -4.66
CA ASP A 228 -14.20 -8.41 -4.23
C ASP A 228 -14.23 -7.08 -3.47
N TRP A 229 -15.14 -6.16 -3.83
CA TRP A 229 -15.31 -4.87 -3.18
C TRP A 229 -15.56 -5.00 -1.68
N SER A 230 -16.51 -5.84 -1.29
CA SER A 230 -16.86 -6.05 0.13
C SER A 230 -15.68 -6.63 0.94
N ARG A 231 -14.95 -7.57 0.34
CA ARG A 231 -13.76 -8.21 0.93
C ARG A 231 -12.63 -7.20 1.08
N TRP A 232 -12.37 -6.43 0.03
CA TRP A 232 -11.37 -5.39 0.03
C TRP A 232 -11.66 -4.34 1.10
N GLN A 233 -12.90 -3.83 1.20
CA GLN A 233 -13.26 -2.84 2.23
C GLN A 233 -13.03 -3.38 3.64
N LYS A 234 -13.38 -4.65 3.90
CA LYS A 234 -13.16 -5.28 5.21
C LYS A 234 -11.67 -5.46 5.51
N GLY A 235 -10.90 -5.96 4.54
CA GLY A 235 -9.44 -6.13 4.66
C GLY A 235 -8.75 -4.80 4.91
N MET A 236 -9.04 -3.79 4.09
CA MET A 236 -8.54 -2.43 4.22
C MET A 236 -8.79 -1.83 5.60
N ARG A 237 -10.04 -1.89 6.09
CA ARG A 237 -10.37 -1.37 7.41
C ARG A 237 -9.60 -2.07 8.52
N THR A 238 -9.43 -3.39 8.41
CA THR A 238 -8.73 -4.20 9.42
C THR A 238 -7.24 -3.88 9.43
N ASP A 239 -6.60 -3.91 8.27
CA ASP A 239 -5.17 -3.68 8.10
C ASP A 239 -4.78 -2.26 8.54
N LEU A 240 -5.48 -1.24 8.03
CA LEU A 240 -5.18 0.15 8.38
C LEU A 240 -5.45 0.43 9.86
N LYS A 241 -6.55 -0.09 10.42
CA LYS A 241 -6.82 0.04 11.86
C LYS A 241 -5.70 -0.57 12.69
N SER A 242 -5.25 -1.78 12.34
CA SER A 242 -4.14 -2.43 13.04
C SER A 242 -2.85 -1.62 12.96
N ALA A 243 -2.50 -1.09 11.79
CA ALA A 243 -1.30 -0.29 11.60
C ALA A 243 -1.35 1.03 12.40
N PHE A 244 -2.50 1.72 12.40
CA PHE A 244 -2.66 2.96 13.17
C PHE A 244 -2.66 2.73 14.67
N ILE A 245 -3.31 1.67 15.17
CA ILE A 245 -3.29 1.31 16.59
C ILE A 245 -1.86 0.99 17.03
N SER A 246 -1.16 0.12 16.29
CA SER A 246 0.24 -0.22 16.55
C SER A 246 1.12 1.03 16.60
N THR A 247 0.92 1.96 15.67
CA THR A 247 1.68 3.23 15.66
C THR A 247 1.34 4.10 16.87
N ALA A 248 0.07 4.19 17.24
CA ALA A 248 -0.36 4.96 18.42
C ALA A 248 0.23 4.38 19.71
N GLU A 249 0.21 3.06 19.88
CA GLU A 249 0.84 2.36 21.00
C GLU A 249 2.35 2.64 21.04
N LYS A 250 3.04 2.57 19.90
CA LYS A 250 4.47 2.90 19.84
C LYS A 250 4.75 4.37 20.16
N ASN A 251 3.86 5.28 19.79
CA ASN A 251 3.99 6.70 20.15
C ASN A 251 3.83 6.91 21.66
N VAL A 252 2.86 6.23 22.30
CA VAL A 252 2.71 6.28 23.76
C VAL A 252 3.96 5.75 24.45
N ASP A 253 4.43 4.56 24.06
CA ASP A 253 5.68 3.95 24.56
C ASP A 253 6.87 4.92 24.43
N TYR A 254 7.02 5.54 23.26
CA TYR A 254 8.06 6.55 23.01
C TYR A 254 8.02 7.71 24.02
N TYR A 255 6.87 8.37 24.16
CA TYR A 255 6.76 9.54 25.03
C TYR A 255 6.91 9.17 26.52
N GLU A 256 6.42 8.01 26.94
CA GLU A 256 6.60 7.51 28.29
C GLU A 256 8.07 7.25 28.62
N LYS A 257 8.79 6.60 27.69
CA LYS A 257 10.23 6.34 27.85
C LYS A 257 11.05 7.61 27.85
N VAL A 258 10.82 8.53 26.91
CA VAL A 258 11.50 9.84 26.88
C VAL A 258 11.27 10.59 28.20
N SER A 259 10.03 10.66 28.69
CA SER A 259 9.71 11.31 29.97
C SER A 259 10.39 10.63 31.17
N SER A 260 10.41 9.29 31.19
CA SER A 260 11.08 8.53 32.25
C SER A 260 12.58 8.79 32.33
N ARG A 261 13.24 9.08 31.20
CA ARG A 261 14.68 9.32 31.12
C ARG A 261 15.08 10.63 31.81
N PHE A 262 14.26 11.66 31.80
CA PHE A 262 14.58 12.94 32.44
C PHE A 262 14.23 13.01 33.94
N ARG A 263 13.40 12.08 34.44
CA ARG A 263 13.00 12.03 35.87
C ARG A 263 14.15 11.96 36.88
N PRO A 264 15.26 11.24 36.64
CA PRO A 264 16.39 11.18 37.57
C PRO A 264 17.14 12.51 37.71
N ILE A 265 17.13 13.35 36.67
CA ILE A 265 17.79 14.66 36.69
C ILE A 265 16.96 15.67 37.50
N THR A 266 15.64 15.61 37.39
CA THR A 266 14.73 16.58 38.03
C THR A 266 14.45 16.30 39.51
N LYS A 267 14.74 15.09 40.01
CA LYS A 267 14.46 14.68 41.39
C LYS A 267 15.59 14.91 42.40
N LYS A 268 16.71 15.51 42.00
CA LYS A 268 17.75 15.95 42.95
C LYS A 268 17.52 17.42 43.34
N ASN A 269 16.64 17.63 44.31
CA ASN A 269 16.64 18.80 45.20
C ASN A 269 16.12 18.33 46.57
N PRO A 270 17.00 18.07 47.57
CA PRO A 270 16.65 18.32 48.96
C PRO A 270 16.64 19.83 49.25
#